data_AF-A0AAE3DWP0-F1
#
_entry.id   AF-A0AAE3DWP0-F1
#
_cell.length_a   1.000
_cell.length_b   1.000
_cell.length_c   1.000
_cell.angle_alpha   90.00
_cell.angle_beta   90.00
_cell.angle_gamma   90.00
#
_symmetry.space_group_name_H-M   'P 1'
#
loop_
_entity.id
_entity.type
_entity.pdbx_description
1 polymer ?
#
loop_
_entity_poly.entity_id
_entity_poly.type
_entity_poly.pdbx_seq_one_letter_code
_entity_poly.pdbx_strand_id
1 'polypeptide(L)'
;EITKEVAYAMNNFYRSSKAKKVEIKNELGEVVDKMLREVPYSGQSIDGEGFMIEDFPDLNCDVEHSVLKKMEQQDIHKVIDQLNTEERMIIYSIFFENKTQTQMAEIMGISRQVLAYKLKTILNKMREMYMKEFF
;
A
#
# COMPACT_ATOMS: atom_id res chain seq x y z
N GLU A 1 -13.26 -6.62 16.60
CA GLU A 1 -12.89 -5.20 16.81
C GLU A 1 -13.25 -4.41 15.57
N ILE A 2 -13.68 -3.15 15.73
CA ILE A 2 -13.98 -2.25 14.61
C ILE A 2 -12.65 -1.65 14.12
N THR A 3 -12.34 -1.73 12.83
CA THR A 3 -11.08 -1.17 12.30
C THR A 3 -11.12 0.36 12.34
N LYS A 4 -9.94 0.99 12.29
CA LYS A 4 -9.85 2.46 12.32
C LYS A 4 -10.59 3.10 11.14
N GLU A 5 -10.59 2.49 9.96
CA GLU A 5 -11.32 3.02 8.82
C GLU A 5 -12.84 2.95 9.05
N VAL A 6 -13.34 1.84 9.60
CA VAL A 6 -14.76 1.66 9.90
C VAL A 6 -15.20 2.65 11.00
N ALA A 7 -14.38 2.84 12.05
CA ALA A 7 -14.68 3.79 13.10
C ALA A 7 -14.72 5.24 12.57
N TYR A 8 -13.81 5.59 11.66
CA TYR A 8 -13.76 6.90 11.01
C TYR A 8 -14.99 7.14 10.11
N ALA A 9 -15.32 6.16 9.26
CA ALA A 9 -16.50 6.21 8.40
C ALA A 9 -17.80 6.33 9.22
N MET A 10 -17.92 5.57 10.31
CA MET A 10 -19.06 5.67 11.22
C MET A 10 -19.15 7.04 11.89
N ASN A 11 -18.04 7.59 12.41
CA ASN A 11 -18.05 8.90 13.06
C ASN A 11 -18.45 10.02 12.08
N ASN A 12 -17.91 9.99 10.86
CA ASN A 12 -18.28 10.92 9.82
C ASN A 12 -19.77 10.79 9.45
N PHE A 13 -20.28 9.57 9.31
CA PHE A 13 -21.71 9.30 9.07
C PHE A 13 -22.60 9.89 10.17
N TYR A 14 -22.24 9.73 11.44
CA TYR A 14 -23.03 10.28 12.55
C TYR A 14 -23.00 11.82 12.59
N ARG A 15 -21.89 12.44 12.16
CA ARG A 15 -21.75 13.90 12.10
C ARG A 15 -22.48 14.53 10.92
N SER A 16 -22.52 13.87 9.77
CA SER A 16 -23.16 14.40 8.55
C SER A 16 -24.63 14.03 8.41
N SER A 17 -25.10 12.96 9.07
CA SER A 17 -26.49 12.49 8.94
C SER A 17 -27.49 13.36 9.74
N LYS A 18 -28.52 13.82 9.04
CA LYS A 18 -29.70 14.46 9.65
C LYS A 18 -30.69 13.38 10.09
N ALA A 19 -31.25 13.53 11.28
CA ALA A 19 -32.26 12.62 11.78
C ALA A 19 -33.64 13.07 11.31
N LYS A 20 -34.41 12.14 10.71
CA LYS A 20 -35.73 12.40 10.15
C LYS A 20 -36.75 11.46 10.79
N LYS A 21 -37.92 12.02 11.12
CA LYS A 21 -39.06 11.26 11.62
C LYS A 21 -39.77 10.61 10.45
N VAL A 22 -39.91 9.29 10.47
CA VAL A 22 -40.56 8.50 9.42
C VAL A 22 -41.64 7.64 10.07
N GLU A 23 -42.84 7.71 9.51
CA GLU A 23 -43.96 6.86 9.91
C GLU A 23 -43.86 5.51 9.18
N ILE A 24 -43.72 4.43 9.94
CA ILE A 24 -43.63 3.07 9.40
C ILE A 24 -44.78 2.25 9.96
N LYS A 25 -45.50 1.53 9.11
CA LYS A 25 -46.54 0.60 9.56
C LYS A 25 -45.92 -0.69 10.05
N ASN A 26 -46.26 -1.09 11.27
CA ASN A 26 -45.90 -2.39 11.81
C ASN A 26 -46.77 -3.51 11.20
N GLU A 27 -46.43 -4.75 11.52
CA GLU A 27 -47.07 -5.99 11.03
C GLU A 27 -48.58 -6.05 11.32
N LEU A 28 -49.03 -5.34 12.36
CA LEU A 28 -50.42 -5.19 12.79
C LEU A 28 -51.15 -4.01 12.11
N GLY A 29 -50.49 -3.31 11.18
CA GLY A 29 -51.06 -2.17 10.44
C GLY A 29 -51.01 -0.81 11.17
N GLU A 30 -50.54 -0.80 12.42
CA GLU A 30 -50.38 0.40 13.24
C GLU A 30 -49.23 1.28 12.73
N VAL A 31 -49.47 2.60 12.64
CA VAL A 31 -48.44 3.57 12.24
C VAL A 31 -47.56 3.88 13.44
N VAL A 32 -46.26 3.63 13.29
CA VAL A 32 -45.27 3.83 14.35
C VAL A 32 -44.23 4.82 13.86
N ASP A 33 -44.03 5.87 14.65
CA ASP A 33 -42.99 6.85 14.41
C ASP A 33 -41.61 6.27 14.72
N LYS A 34 -40.72 6.25 13.72
CA LYS A 34 -39.31 5.91 13.89
C LYS A 34 -38.43 7.07 13.45
N MET A 35 -37.41 7.35 14.25
CA MET A 35 -36.35 8.28 13.86
C MET A 35 -35.31 7.52 13.04
N LEU A 36 -35.31 7.72 11.73
CA LEU A 36 -34.31 7.19 10.81
C LEU A 36 -33.32 8.30 10.45
N ARG A 37 -32.03 7.97 10.38
CA ARG A 37 -31.01 8.88 9.85
C ARG A 37 -30.80 8.58 8.37
N GLU A 38 -30.80 9.62 7.55
CA GLU A 38 -30.52 9.49 6.12
C GLU A 38 -29.07 9.02 5.93
N VAL A 39 -28.89 8.00 5.09
CA VAL A 39 -27.58 7.46 4.75
C VAL A 39 -27.03 8.30 3.60
N PRO A 40 -25.99 9.12 3.80
CA PRO A 40 -25.52 10.06 2.77
C PRO A 40 -24.93 9.38 1.52
N TYR A 41 -24.76 8.06 1.53
CA TYR A 41 -24.15 7.28 0.46
C TYR A 41 -25.15 6.46 -0.38
N SER A 42 -26.45 6.52 -0.11
CA SER A 42 -27.44 5.97 -1.04
C SER A 42 -27.62 6.95 -2.19
N GLY A 43 -27.29 6.55 -3.43
CA GLY A 43 -27.19 7.41 -4.63
C GLY A 43 -28.45 8.15 -5.11
N GLN A 44 -29.41 8.41 -4.23
CA GLN A 44 -30.53 9.32 -4.44
C GLN A 44 -30.68 10.21 -3.19
N SER A 45 -29.95 11.33 -3.16
CA SER A 45 -30.29 12.45 -2.28
C SER A 45 -31.68 12.96 -2.68
N ILE A 46 -32.61 13.04 -1.72
CA ILE A 46 -33.99 13.52 -1.96
C ILE A 46 -34.00 15.00 -2.38
N ASP A 47 -32.92 15.72 -2.10
CA ASP A 47 -32.67 17.14 -2.35
C ASP A 47 -31.71 17.41 -3.54
N GLY A 48 -31.24 16.39 -4.24
CA GLY A 48 -30.44 16.55 -5.48
C GLY A 48 -28.98 16.96 -5.27
N GLU A 49 -28.56 17.25 -4.03
CA GLU A 49 -27.15 17.45 -3.69
C GLU A 49 -26.52 16.09 -3.37
N GLY A 50 -26.09 15.39 -4.42
CA GLY A 50 -25.37 14.13 -4.33
C GLY A 50 -23.92 14.35 -3.93
N PHE A 51 -23.44 13.63 -2.92
CA PHE A 51 -22.00 13.49 -2.71
C PHE A 51 -21.40 12.77 -3.91
N MET A 52 -20.46 13.41 -4.60
CA MET A 52 -19.74 12.80 -5.70
C MET A 52 -18.57 11.98 -5.16
N ILE A 53 -18.14 10.95 -5.90
CA ILE A 53 -16.93 10.18 -5.56
C ILE A 53 -15.71 11.11 -5.46
N GLU A 54 -15.73 12.21 -6.24
CA GLU A 54 -14.73 13.29 -6.23
C GLU A 54 -14.63 14.03 -4.88
N ASP A 55 -15.68 14.01 -4.05
CA ASP A 55 -15.69 14.62 -2.71
C ASP A 55 -14.92 13.79 -1.67
N PHE A 56 -14.59 12.54 -1.99
CA PHE A 56 -13.85 11.61 -1.13
C PHE A 56 -12.69 10.95 -1.89
N PRO A 57 -11.69 11.72 -2.34
CA PRO A 57 -10.56 11.17 -3.06
C PRO A 57 -9.83 10.17 -2.15
N ASP A 58 -9.58 8.96 -2.66
CA ASP A 58 -8.70 8.00 -1.99
C ASP A 58 -7.25 8.47 -2.20
N LEU A 59 -6.81 9.34 -1.29
CA LEU A 59 -5.46 9.91 -1.28
C LEU A 59 -4.35 8.84 -1.09
N ASN A 60 -4.71 7.59 -0.76
CA ASN A 60 -3.76 6.49 -0.66
C ASN A 60 -3.60 5.72 -1.98
N CYS A 61 -4.46 5.94 -2.99
CA CYS A 61 -4.44 5.21 -4.26
C CYS A 61 -3.71 5.96 -5.38
N ASP A 62 -2.42 6.25 -5.18
CA ASP A 62 -1.59 6.73 -6.31
C ASP A 62 -1.25 5.54 -7.23
N VAL A 63 -2.11 5.32 -8.22
CA VAL A 63 -1.98 4.23 -9.20
C VAL A 63 -0.73 4.42 -10.05
N GLU A 64 -0.42 5.66 -10.45
CA GLU A 64 0.76 5.97 -11.24
C GLU A 64 2.03 5.60 -10.47
N HIS A 65 2.15 6.08 -9.22
CA HIS A 65 3.27 5.74 -8.38
C HIS A 65 3.38 4.23 -8.12
N SER A 66 2.25 3.55 -7.91
CA SER A 66 2.26 2.10 -7.74
C SER A 66 2.75 1.35 -8.98
N VAL A 67 2.43 1.83 -10.18
CA VAL A 67 2.87 1.20 -11.44
C VAL A 67 4.35 1.49 -11.69
N LEU A 68 4.78 2.74 -11.55
CA LEU A 68 6.19 3.14 -11.72
C LEU A 68 7.10 2.34 -10.77
N LYS A 69 6.73 2.25 -9.49
CA LYS A 69 7.48 1.47 -8.50
C LYS A 69 7.57 -0.01 -8.85
N LYS A 70 6.52 -0.60 -9.42
CA LYS A 70 6.54 -1.99 -9.88
C LYS A 70 7.47 -2.19 -11.07
N MET A 71 7.50 -1.23 -12.01
CA MET A 71 8.40 -1.28 -13.15
C MET A 71 9.87 -1.20 -12.70
N GLU A 72 10.20 -0.21 -11.85
CA GLU A 72 11.55 -0.07 -11.29
C GLU A 72 12.00 -1.33 -10.54
N GLN A 73 11.11 -1.94 -9.75
CA GLN A 73 11.39 -3.20 -9.05
C GLN A 73 11.71 -4.33 -10.04
N GLN A 74 10.91 -4.49 -11.09
CA GLN A 74 11.15 -5.51 -12.11
C GLN A 74 12.50 -5.32 -12.80
N ASP A 75 12.88 -4.08 -13.09
CA ASP A 75 14.15 -3.76 -13.73
C ASP A 75 15.35 -4.06 -12.83
N ILE A 76 15.25 -3.76 -11.53
CA ILE A 76 16.25 -4.18 -10.54
C ILE A 76 16.36 -5.71 -10.47
N HIS A 77 15.24 -6.45 -10.47
CA HIS A 77 15.27 -7.91 -10.46
C HIS A 77 15.93 -8.50 -11.70
N LYS A 78 15.70 -7.94 -12.90
CA LYS A 78 16.40 -8.33 -14.13
C LYS A 78 17.92 -8.15 -14.01
N VAL A 79 18.38 -7.06 -13.41
CA VAL A 79 19.82 -6.82 -13.17
C VAL A 79 20.40 -7.83 -12.19
N ILE A 80 19.68 -8.14 -11.11
CA ILE A 80 20.11 -9.14 -10.11
C ILE A 80 20.21 -10.55 -10.75
N ASP A 81 19.34 -10.87 -11.70
CA ASP A 81 19.34 -12.16 -12.41
C ASP A 81 20.54 -12.33 -13.36
N GLN A 82 21.23 -11.25 -13.72
CA GLN A 82 22.47 -11.29 -14.49
C GLN A 82 23.73 -11.44 -13.60
N LEU A 83 23.60 -11.20 -12.29
CA LEU A 83 24.70 -11.47 -11.35
C LEU A 83 24.97 -12.96 -11.24
N ASN A 84 26.25 -13.30 -10.97
CA ASN A 84 26.61 -14.68 -10.71
C ASN A 84 26.07 -15.16 -9.35
N THR A 85 26.13 -16.46 -9.09
CA THR A 85 25.55 -17.08 -7.88
C THR A 85 26.08 -16.46 -6.58
N GLU A 86 27.38 -16.20 -6.49
CA GLU A 86 27.99 -15.63 -5.29
C GLU A 86 27.57 -14.18 -5.07
N GLU A 87 27.63 -13.37 -6.14
CA GLU A 87 27.24 -11.95 -6.13
C GLU A 87 25.77 -11.80 -5.72
N ARG A 88 24.89 -12.61 -6.33
CA ARG A 88 23.46 -12.65 -6.01
C ARG A 88 23.23 -13.01 -4.56
N MET A 89 23.92 -14.03 -4.05
CA MET A 89 23.77 -14.49 -2.66
C MET A 89 24.14 -13.40 -1.65
N ILE A 90 25.19 -12.60 -1.94
CA ILE A 90 25.55 -11.43 -1.12
C ILE A 90 24.44 -10.37 -1.13
N ILE A 91 23.88 -10.05 -2.30
CA ILE A 91 22.81 -9.05 -2.44
C ILE A 91 21.54 -9.48 -1.70
N TYR A 92 21.09 -10.72 -1.90
CA TYR A 92 19.90 -11.24 -1.21
C TYR A 92 20.08 -11.27 0.31
N SER A 93 21.23 -11.78 0.77
CA SER A 93 21.54 -11.85 2.20
C SER A 93 21.47 -10.47 2.87
N ILE A 94 22.03 -9.44 2.24
CA ILE A 94 22.14 -8.12 2.86
C ILE A 94 20.84 -7.31 2.74
N PHE A 95 20.23 -7.27 1.55
CA PHE A 95 19.12 -6.36 1.27
C PHE A 95 17.73 -6.98 1.44
N PHE A 96 17.62 -8.31 1.35
CA PHE A 96 16.32 -8.99 1.42
C PHE A 96 16.15 -9.77 2.73
N GLU A 97 17.24 -10.38 3.22
CA GLU A 97 17.25 -11.11 4.49
C GLU A 97 17.72 -10.27 5.68
N ASN A 98 18.09 -9.00 5.45
CA ASN A 98 18.58 -8.06 6.46
C ASN A 98 19.79 -8.55 7.27
N LYS A 99 20.66 -9.41 6.68
CA LYS A 99 21.91 -9.80 7.32
C LYS A 99 22.89 -8.64 7.29
N THR A 100 23.60 -8.45 8.39
CA THR A 100 24.71 -7.50 8.43
C THR A 100 25.90 -8.02 7.62
N GLN A 101 26.76 -7.11 7.16
CA GLN A 101 28.00 -7.49 6.48
C GLN A 101 28.91 -8.37 7.37
N THR A 102 28.87 -8.21 8.69
CA THR A 102 29.64 -9.06 9.61
C THR A 102 29.11 -10.49 9.59
N GLN A 103 27.81 -10.69 9.78
CA GLN A 103 27.17 -12.02 9.74
C GLN A 103 27.38 -12.71 8.39
N MET A 104 27.25 -11.96 7.30
CA MET A 104 27.45 -12.51 5.97
C MET A 104 28.92 -12.90 5.72
N ALA A 105 29.88 -12.12 6.24
CA ALA A 105 31.30 -12.43 6.12
C ALA A 105 31.67 -13.68 6.93
N GLU A 106 31.10 -13.85 8.12
CA GLU A 106 31.24 -15.05 8.95
C GLU A 106 30.72 -16.30 8.23
N ILE A 107 29.54 -16.23 7.60
CA ILE A 107 28.97 -17.34 6.82
C ILE A 107 29.88 -17.74 5.65
N MET A 108 30.48 -16.75 4.98
CA MET A 108 31.40 -16.99 3.86
C MET A 108 32.83 -17.37 4.28
N GLY A 109 33.17 -17.29 5.58
CA GLY A 109 34.52 -17.54 6.07
C GLY A 109 35.55 -16.50 5.60
N ILE A 110 35.13 -15.26 5.34
CA ILE A 110 35.99 -14.15 4.89
C ILE A 110 35.99 -13.00 5.90
N SER A 111 36.94 -12.07 5.77
CA SER A 111 36.92 -10.86 6.60
C SER A 111 35.81 -9.91 6.16
N ARG A 112 35.27 -9.16 7.14
CA ARG A 112 34.26 -8.11 6.88
C ARG A 112 34.72 -7.10 5.82
N GLN A 113 36.01 -6.77 5.79
CA GLN A 113 36.59 -5.81 4.84
C GLN A 113 36.53 -6.36 3.40
N VAL A 114 36.83 -7.65 3.22
CA VAL A 114 36.74 -8.30 1.91
C VAL A 114 35.28 -8.35 1.44
N LEU A 115 34.34 -8.66 2.33
CA LEU A 115 32.92 -8.61 1.98
C LEU A 115 32.46 -7.19 1.61
N ALA A 116 32.86 -6.17 2.38
CA ALA A 116 32.53 -4.78 2.10
C ALA A 116 33.05 -4.34 0.72
N TYR A 117 34.27 -4.75 0.37
CA TYR A 117 34.84 -4.51 -0.97
C TYR A 117 34.05 -5.24 -2.06
N LYS A 118 33.77 -6.54 -1.88
CA LYS A 118 32.96 -7.32 -2.82
C LYS A 118 31.58 -6.68 -3.04
N LEU A 119 30.88 -6.32 -1.96
CA LEU A 119 29.58 -5.66 -2.02
C LEU A 119 29.65 -4.35 -2.83
N LYS A 120 30.65 -3.51 -2.55
CA LYS A 120 30.84 -2.25 -3.31
C LYS A 120 31.04 -2.52 -4.80
N THR A 121 31.85 -3.51 -5.15
CA THR A 121 32.09 -3.90 -6.55
C THR A 121 30.82 -4.41 -7.22
N ILE A 122 30.04 -5.24 -6.52
CA ILE A 122 28.76 -5.76 -7.03
C ILE A 122 27.76 -4.62 -7.26
N LEU A 123 27.63 -3.69 -6.32
CA LEU A 123 26.72 -2.54 -6.46
C LEU A 123 27.11 -1.63 -7.62
N ASN A 124 28.41 -1.39 -7.84
CA ASN A 124 28.87 -0.65 -9.01
C ASN A 124 28.55 -1.38 -10.31
N LYS A 125 28.77 -2.70 -10.36
CA LYS A 125 28.43 -3.53 -11.52
C LYS A 125 26.92 -3.51 -11.80
N MET A 126 26.08 -3.64 -10.78
CA MET A 126 24.62 -3.51 -10.89
C MET A 126 24.22 -2.15 -11.46
N ARG A 127 24.83 -1.06 -10.98
CA ARG A 127 24.59 0.27 -11.51
C ARG A 127 24.95 0.38 -12.99
N GLU A 128 26.09 -0.17 -13.41
CA GLU A 128 26.50 -0.16 -14.82
C GLU A 128 25.55 -0.98 -15.70
N MET A 129 25.14 -2.17 -15.26
CA MET A 129 24.15 -2.98 -15.97
C MET A 129 22.81 -2.25 -16.09
N TYR A 130 22.34 -1.64 -15.00
CA TYR A 130 21.10 -0.88 -15.01
C TYR A 130 21.15 0.30 -15.98
N MET A 131 22.24 1.07 -15.96
CA MET A 131 22.41 2.22 -16.87
C MET A 131 22.54 1.79 -18.33
N LYS A 132 23.02 0.58 -18.61
CA LYS A 132 23.18 0.09 -19.99
C LYS A 132 21.87 -0.49 -20.56
N GLU A 133 21.07 -1.13 -19.72
CA GLU A 133 19.86 -1.83 -20.17
C GLU A 133 18.65 -0.90 -20.28
N PHE A 134 18.59 0.17 -19.47
CA PHE A 134 17.41 1.02 -19.34
C PHE A 134 17.62 2.49 -19.76
N PHE A 135 18.85 2.90 -20.09
CA PHE A 135 19.21 4.23 -20.59
C PHE A 135 20.14 4.15 -21.80
#